data_AF-A0AA41SAX5-F1
#
_entry.id   AF-A0AA41SAX5-F1
#
_cell.length_a   1.000
_cell.length_b   1.000
_cell.length_c   1.000
_cell.angle_alpha   90.00
_cell.angle_beta   90.00
_cell.angle_gamma   90.00
#
_symmetry.space_group_name_H-M   'P 1'
#
loop_
_entity.id
_entity.type
_entity.pdbx_description
1 polymer ?
#
loop_
_entity_poly.entity_id
_entity_poly.type
_entity_poly.pdbx_seq_one_letter_code
_entity_poly.pdbx_strand_id
1 'polypeptide(L)'
;MSIAKRRSPAGFLQASHLLAILVCLSVCTKMASATAWWENICYPGEVYLEGVDISSCVECRDWCSSWCGFFQGSVVKDPCQVSSSTVNCQCCCRVPSSPSIPIPPPPTPADFSPDNDLNICTSGQKYIEIFYVFPQTQLQTCAQRSLCEKTCATEGLTSVRDECIGHADFQANNFTLLEQCCCVTPSPPPPSPSPPPPPPSPPPPPPPLSNICQSPSDKYFELHSSCGDCLGNCKSICSALGSSVKSSKCTLRLSRPILSSALCQCCCTTPPPPPPPGIPT
;
A
#
# COMPACT_ATOMS: atom_id res chain seq x y z
N MET A 1 8.92 -78.44 -30.46
CA MET A 1 9.72 -77.19 -30.53
C MET A 1 9.20 -76.25 -29.45
N SER A 2 9.97 -76.07 -28.38
CA SER A 2 9.53 -75.37 -27.18
C SER A 2 10.19 -73.99 -27.13
N ILE A 3 9.39 -72.94 -27.31
CA ILE A 3 9.83 -71.54 -27.26
C ILE A 3 9.95 -71.12 -25.80
N ALA A 4 11.18 -71.02 -25.29
CA ALA A 4 11.45 -70.53 -23.95
C ALA A 4 11.33 -68.99 -23.91
N LYS A 5 10.26 -68.49 -23.28
CA LYS A 5 9.99 -67.07 -23.05
C LYS A 5 10.95 -66.53 -21.97
N ARG A 6 12.03 -65.85 -22.38
CA ARG A 6 12.92 -65.11 -21.47
C ARG A 6 12.16 -63.92 -20.89
N ARG A 7 11.91 -63.94 -19.57
CA ARG A 7 11.53 -62.74 -18.80
C ARG A 7 12.77 -61.90 -18.59
N SER A 8 12.77 -60.67 -19.11
CA SER A 8 13.79 -59.66 -18.79
C SER A 8 13.67 -59.27 -17.31
N PRO A 9 14.79 -59.15 -16.58
CA PRO A 9 14.75 -58.68 -15.20
C PRO A 9 14.43 -57.18 -15.20
N ALA A 10 13.21 -56.86 -14.81
CA ALA A 10 12.86 -55.52 -14.40
C ALA A 10 13.48 -55.26 -13.02
N GLY A 11 14.22 -54.16 -12.88
CA GLY A 11 14.55 -53.61 -11.58
C GLY A 11 16.01 -53.71 -11.14
N PHE A 12 16.91 -53.11 -11.90
CA PHE A 12 18.12 -52.52 -11.34
C PHE A 12 18.40 -51.20 -12.07
N LEU A 13 17.53 -50.20 -11.84
CA LEU A 13 17.98 -48.82 -11.93
C LEU A 13 18.95 -48.63 -10.77
N GLN A 14 20.20 -48.95 -11.06
CA GLN A 14 21.36 -48.85 -10.19
C GLN A 14 21.40 -47.46 -9.55
N ALA A 15 21.43 -47.40 -8.22
CA ALA A 15 21.48 -46.16 -7.45
C ALA A 15 22.59 -45.18 -7.90
N SER A 16 23.62 -45.68 -8.57
CA SER A 16 24.70 -44.87 -9.18
C SER A 16 24.20 -43.92 -10.27
N HIS A 17 23.21 -44.30 -11.09
CA HIS A 17 22.69 -43.43 -12.14
C HIS A 17 21.88 -42.26 -11.58
N LEU A 18 21.10 -42.50 -10.52
CA LEU A 18 20.37 -41.43 -9.84
C LEU A 18 21.32 -40.42 -9.20
N LEU A 19 22.41 -40.89 -8.60
CA LEU A 19 23.42 -40.01 -8.00
C LEU A 19 24.16 -39.19 -9.06
N ALA A 20 24.52 -39.79 -10.19
CA ALA A 20 25.13 -39.08 -11.31
C ALA A 20 24.20 -38.01 -11.90
N ILE A 21 22.90 -38.31 -12.06
CA ILE A 21 21.90 -37.35 -12.54
C ILE A 21 21.73 -36.21 -11.53
N LEU A 22 21.65 -36.48 -10.23
CA LEU A 22 21.52 -35.45 -9.20
C LEU A 22 22.74 -34.53 -9.13
N VAL A 23 23.96 -35.08 -9.23
CA VAL A 23 25.18 -34.28 -9.29
C VAL A 23 25.20 -33.43 -10.56
N CYS A 24 24.85 -34.01 -11.71
CA CYS A 24 24.79 -33.29 -12.99
C CYS A 24 23.77 -32.15 -12.93
N LEU A 25 22.55 -32.40 -12.42
CA LEU A 25 21.55 -31.36 -12.23
C LEU A 25 22.01 -30.27 -11.26
N SER A 26 22.68 -30.61 -10.16
CA SER A 26 23.20 -29.62 -9.21
C SER A 26 24.27 -28.71 -9.82
N VAL A 27 25.12 -29.27 -10.69
CA VAL A 27 26.18 -28.54 -11.40
C VAL A 27 25.56 -27.69 -12.52
N CYS A 28 24.60 -28.23 -13.26
CA CYS A 28 23.85 -27.49 -14.28
C CYS A 28 23.03 -26.35 -13.68
N THR A 29 22.40 -26.52 -12.52
CA THR A 29 21.69 -25.41 -11.84
C THR A 29 22.64 -24.32 -11.35
N LYS A 30 23.85 -24.68 -10.91
CA LYS A 30 24.88 -23.69 -10.52
C LYS A 30 25.46 -22.94 -11.71
N MET A 31 25.59 -23.60 -12.87
CA MET A 31 26.03 -22.93 -14.10
C MET A 31 24.92 -22.09 -14.74
N ALA A 32 23.68 -22.55 -14.74
CA ALA A 32 22.54 -21.76 -15.22
C ALA A 32 22.30 -20.51 -14.35
N SER A 33 22.58 -20.56 -13.04
CA SER A 33 22.56 -19.37 -12.19
C SER A 33 23.71 -18.39 -12.44
N ALA A 34 24.80 -18.83 -13.08
CA ALA A 34 25.92 -17.95 -13.42
C ALA A 34 25.64 -17.10 -14.68
N THR A 35 24.74 -17.56 -15.56
CA THR A 35 24.26 -16.78 -16.72
C THR A 35 23.08 -15.87 -16.39
N ALA A 36 22.38 -16.10 -15.28
CA ALA A 36 21.25 -15.28 -14.81
C ALA A 36 21.66 -14.03 -14.01
N TRP A 37 22.95 -13.69 -14.00
CA TRP A 37 23.47 -12.53 -13.25
C TRP A 37 23.05 -11.17 -13.79
N TRP A 38 22.29 -11.16 -14.87
CA TRP A 38 21.69 -9.98 -15.48
C TRP A 38 20.24 -9.78 -15.08
N GLU A 39 19.65 -10.69 -14.28
CA GLU A 39 18.32 -10.43 -13.71
C GLU A 39 18.39 -9.17 -12.86
N ASN A 40 17.60 -8.18 -13.26
CA ASN A 40 17.55 -6.83 -12.71
C ASN A 40 17.56 -6.87 -11.16
N ILE A 41 18.75 -6.70 -10.57
CA ILE A 41 18.94 -6.89 -9.13
C ILE A 41 18.32 -5.74 -8.33
N CYS A 42 18.07 -4.60 -8.97
CA CYS A 42 17.57 -3.39 -8.36
C CYS A 42 16.05 -3.29 -8.46
N TYR A 43 15.45 -2.68 -7.45
CA TYR A 43 14.02 -2.36 -7.50
C TYR A 43 13.78 -1.12 -8.38
N PRO A 44 12.59 -0.99 -9.00
CA PRO A 44 12.24 0.24 -9.73
C PRO A 44 12.44 1.49 -8.85
N GLY A 45 13.09 2.50 -9.41
CA GLY A 45 13.47 3.73 -8.70
C GLY A 45 14.82 3.68 -7.96
N GLU A 46 15.50 2.53 -7.93
CA GLU A 46 16.92 2.44 -7.55
C GLU A 46 17.81 2.68 -8.78
N VAL A 47 19.01 3.23 -8.55
CA VAL A 47 20.01 3.41 -9.62
C VAL A 47 20.82 2.12 -9.74
N TYR A 48 20.80 1.50 -10.91
CA TYR A 48 21.66 0.37 -11.23
C TYR A 48 23.01 0.88 -11.73
N LEU A 49 24.11 0.37 -11.19
CA LEU A 49 25.45 0.66 -11.64
C LEU A 49 26.16 -0.64 -11.97
N GLU A 50 26.89 -0.63 -13.07
CA GLU A 50 27.75 -1.73 -13.48
C GLU A 50 29.17 -1.24 -13.70
N GLY A 51 30.14 -2.02 -13.22
CA GLY A 51 31.56 -1.79 -13.42
C GLY A 51 32.24 -3.06 -13.90
N VAL A 52 33.07 -2.95 -14.93
CA VAL A 52 33.88 -4.06 -15.46
C VAL A 52 35.36 -3.82 -15.18
N ASP A 53 36.16 -4.88 -15.16
CA ASP A 53 37.62 -4.81 -14.97
C ASP A 53 38.09 -4.23 -13.62
N ILE A 54 37.35 -4.49 -12.54
CA ILE A 54 37.82 -4.20 -11.18
C ILE A 54 38.80 -5.30 -10.74
N SER A 55 39.77 -4.99 -9.86
CA SER A 55 40.78 -5.98 -9.47
C SER A 55 40.31 -6.95 -8.38
N SER A 56 39.34 -6.56 -7.56
CA SER A 56 38.83 -7.39 -6.46
C SER A 56 37.40 -7.03 -6.05
N CYS A 57 36.73 -7.95 -5.34
CA CYS A 57 35.40 -7.67 -4.76
C CYS A 57 35.43 -6.65 -3.61
N VAL A 58 36.58 -6.40 -3.01
CA VAL A 58 36.71 -5.35 -1.99
C VAL A 58 36.63 -3.99 -2.68
N GLU A 59 37.40 -3.81 -3.75
CA GLU A 59 37.35 -2.60 -4.57
C GLU A 59 35.96 -2.40 -5.20
N CYS A 60 35.28 -3.48 -5.56
CA CYS A 60 33.90 -3.47 -6.04
C CYS A 60 32.95 -2.77 -5.06
N ARG A 61 33.01 -3.17 -3.78
CA ARG A 61 32.19 -2.60 -2.71
C ARG A 61 32.53 -1.14 -2.45
N ASP A 62 33.82 -0.81 -2.43
CA ASP A 62 34.29 0.56 -2.22
C ASP A 62 33.85 1.46 -3.37
N TRP A 63 33.92 0.94 -4.60
CA TRP A 63 33.41 1.60 -5.80
C TRP A 63 31.89 1.81 -5.75
N CYS A 64 31.11 0.77 -5.44
CA CYS A 64 29.67 0.88 -5.24
C CYS A 64 29.34 1.96 -4.20
N SER A 65 30.04 1.94 -3.06
CA SER A 65 29.82 2.89 -1.96
C SER A 65 30.15 4.33 -2.38
N SER A 66 31.26 4.52 -3.09
CA SER A 66 31.67 5.82 -3.61
C SER A 66 30.65 6.40 -4.59
N TRP A 67 30.19 5.60 -5.56
CA TRP A 67 29.24 6.07 -6.56
C TRP A 67 27.83 6.26 -5.99
N CYS A 68 27.33 5.33 -5.16
CA CYS A 68 26.07 5.57 -4.46
C CYS A 68 26.14 6.84 -3.59
N GLY A 69 27.27 7.07 -2.92
CA GLY A 69 27.54 8.31 -2.17
C GLY A 69 27.53 9.56 -3.05
N PHE A 70 28.07 9.49 -4.28
CA PHE A 70 28.03 10.58 -5.26
C PHE A 70 26.58 10.99 -5.62
N PHE A 71 25.67 10.02 -5.73
CA PHE A 71 24.24 10.26 -5.94
C PHE A 71 23.49 10.69 -4.66
N GLN A 72 24.19 10.88 -3.54
CA GLN A 72 23.62 11.09 -2.20
C GLN A 72 22.72 9.91 -1.75
N GLY A 73 22.98 8.72 -2.28
CA GLY A 73 22.30 7.49 -1.96
C GLY A 73 23.13 6.57 -1.06
N SER A 74 22.59 5.37 -0.85
CA SER A 74 23.26 4.28 -0.13
C SER A 74 23.19 3.00 -0.93
N VAL A 75 24.20 2.14 -0.76
CA VAL A 75 24.26 0.82 -1.40
C VAL A 75 23.19 -0.08 -0.78
N VAL A 76 22.32 -0.64 -1.61
CA VAL A 76 21.30 -1.62 -1.23
C VAL A 76 21.78 -3.04 -1.51
N LYS A 77 22.44 -3.23 -2.66
CA LYS A 77 23.03 -4.49 -3.11
C LYS A 77 24.32 -4.20 -3.87
N ASP A 78 25.33 -5.04 -3.69
CA ASP A 78 26.66 -4.95 -4.31
C ASP A 78 27.22 -6.32 -4.73
N PRO A 79 26.50 -7.14 -5.53
CA PRO A 79 27.04 -8.42 -5.98
C PRO A 79 28.31 -8.23 -6.83
N CYS A 80 29.25 -9.17 -6.66
CA CYS A 80 30.59 -9.11 -7.26
C CYS A 80 31.01 -10.46 -7.85
N GLN A 81 31.25 -10.53 -9.17
CA GLN A 81 31.68 -11.77 -9.86
C GLN A 81 33.16 -11.71 -10.07
N VAL A 82 33.80 -12.86 -9.93
CA VAL A 82 35.11 -13.08 -10.52
C VAL A 82 34.92 -13.95 -11.76
N SER A 83 35.20 -13.38 -12.94
CA SER A 83 35.13 -14.08 -14.22
C SER A 83 36.52 -14.15 -14.87
N SER A 84 37.13 -15.35 -14.87
CA SER A 84 38.42 -15.70 -15.51
C SER A 84 39.67 -14.91 -15.07
N SER A 85 39.62 -13.58 -15.03
CA SER A 85 40.64 -12.66 -14.52
C SER A 85 40.10 -11.26 -14.23
N THR A 86 38.83 -10.99 -14.51
CA THR A 86 38.18 -9.70 -14.32
C THR A 86 37.14 -9.80 -13.23
N VAL A 87 36.94 -8.71 -12.49
CA VAL A 87 35.86 -8.60 -11.52
C VAL A 87 34.78 -7.70 -12.07
N ASN A 88 33.56 -8.25 -12.16
CA ASN A 88 32.37 -7.52 -12.57
C ASN A 88 31.57 -7.14 -11.33
N CYS A 89 31.14 -5.89 -11.32
CA CYS A 89 30.50 -5.26 -10.19
C CYS A 89 29.15 -4.74 -10.60
N GLN A 90 28.14 -5.09 -9.82
CA GLN A 90 26.82 -4.49 -9.97
C GLN A 90 26.42 -3.88 -8.63
N CYS A 91 25.82 -2.70 -8.67
CA CYS A 91 25.37 -2.00 -7.48
C CYS A 91 23.95 -1.49 -7.67
N CYS A 92 23.16 -1.56 -6.60
CA CYS A 92 21.89 -0.85 -6.51
C CYS A 92 22.03 0.28 -5.50
N CYS A 93 21.82 1.51 -5.93
CA CYS A 93 21.82 2.68 -5.07
C CYS A 93 20.41 3.17 -4.80
N ARG A 94 20.05 3.36 -3.52
CA ARG A 94 18.80 4.01 -3.12
C ARG A 94 19.05 5.46 -2.75
N VAL A 95 18.35 6.37 -3.43
CA VAL A 95 18.42 7.82 -3.17
C VAL A 95 17.24 8.24 -2.28
N PRO A 96 17.45 9.06 -1.23
CA PRO A 96 16.41 9.43 -0.26
C PRO A 96 15.21 10.19 -0.82
N SER A 97 15.35 10.77 -2.01
CA SER A 97 14.49 11.86 -2.49
C SER A 97 13.39 11.41 -3.44
N SER A 98 13.29 10.13 -3.81
CA SER A 98 12.25 9.69 -4.75
C SER A 98 10.93 9.53 -4.00
N PRO A 99 9.97 10.48 -4.10
CA PRO A 99 8.66 10.29 -3.49
C PRO A 99 8.10 9.01 -4.08
N SER A 100 7.85 8.02 -3.22
CA SER A 100 7.29 6.74 -3.65
C SER A 100 5.89 7.00 -4.22
N ILE A 101 5.81 7.31 -5.51
CA ILE A 101 4.60 7.09 -6.29
C ILE A 101 4.27 5.62 -6.05
N PRO A 102 3.00 5.25 -5.78
CA PRO A 102 2.61 3.85 -5.69
C PRO A 102 3.02 3.15 -6.99
N ILE A 103 4.15 2.46 -6.98
CA ILE A 103 4.68 1.77 -8.15
C ILE A 103 3.70 0.61 -8.42
N PRO A 104 3.08 0.53 -9.62
CA PRO A 104 2.31 -0.65 -10.00
C PRO A 104 3.20 -1.89 -9.82
N PRO A 105 2.64 -3.06 -9.46
CA PRO A 105 3.42 -4.25 -9.19
C PRO A 105 4.45 -4.47 -10.32
N PRO A 106 5.73 -4.72 -9.98
CA PRO A 106 6.78 -4.81 -10.99
C PRO A 106 6.34 -5.80 -12.08
N PRO A 107 6.44 -5.44 -13.36
CA PRO A 107 6.22 -6.42 -14.42
C PRO A 107 7.12 -7.62 -14.15
N THR A 108 6.62 -8.83 -14.44
CA THR A 108 7.41 -10.06 -14.34
C THR A 108 8.77 -9.81 -14.98
N PRO A 109 9.89 -10.10 -14.29
CA PRO A 109 11.23 -9.79 -14.80
C PRO A 109 11.35 -10.35 -16.22
N ALA A 110 11.46 -9.45 -17.20
CA ALA A 110 11.90 -9.85 -18.52
C ALA A 110 13.39 -10.18 -18.40
N ASP A 111 13.81 -11.32 -18.93
CA ASP A 111 15.22 -11.70 -19.01
C ASP A 111 16.00 -10.60 -19.74
N PHE A 112 16.83 -9.87 -19.01
CA PHE A 112 17.80 -8.95 -19.60
C PHE A 112 18.87 -9.79 -20.29
N SER A 113 18.80 -9.86 -21.61
CA SER A 113 19.87 -10.40 -22.43
C SER A 113 20.74 -9.22 -22.88
N PRO A 114 22.05 -9.20 -22.61
CA PRO A 114 22.93 -8.08 -22.95
C PRO A 114 23.00 -7.76 -24.47
N ASP A 115 22.51 -8.66 -25.31
CA ASP A 115 22.41 -8.49 -26.77
C ASP A 115 21.02 -8.03 -27.27
N ASN A 116 19.98 -7.98 -26.42
CA ASN A 116 18.64 -7.59 -26.82
C ASN A 116 18.21 -6.31 -26.10
N ASP A 117 17.93 -5.29 -26.90
CA ASP A 117 17.23 -4.04 -26.57
C ASP A 117 16.92 -3.87 -25.08
N LEU A 118 17.68 -3.00 -24.41
CA LEU A 118 17.53 -2.58 -23.01
C LEU A 118 16.17 -1.88 -22.72
N ASN A 119 15.18 -2.05 -23.59
CA ASN A 119 13.89 -1.41 -23.50
C ASN A 119 13.09 -1.91 -22.28
N ILE A 120 13.14 -1.14 -21.20
CA ILE A 120 12.38 -1.37 -19.96
C ILE A 120 10.87 -1.14 -20.11
N CYS A 121 10.41 -0.69 -21.28
CA CYS A 121 9.03 -0.28 -21.48
C CYS A 121 8.12 -1.42 -21.93
N THR A 122 6.89 -1.41 -21.44
CA THR A 122 5.88 -2.39 -21.84
C THR A 122 5.29 -2.04 -23.22
N SER A 123 4.60 -3.00 -23.84
CA SER A 123 3.88 -2.75 -25.10
C SER A 123 2.95 -1.53 -25.00
N GLY A 124 2.96 -0.68 -26.03
CA GLY A 124 2.18 0.57 -26.07
C GLY A 124 2.87 1.79 -25.44
N GLN A 125 4.05 1.62 -24.86
CA GLN A 125 4.89 2.72 -24.37
C GLN A 125 5.96 3.09 -25.41
N LYS A 126 6.30 4.37 -25.52
CA LYS A 126 7.44 4.86 -26.31
C LYS A 126 8.68 4.90 -25.41
N TYR A 127 9.71 4.16 -25.81
CA TYR A 127 11.02 4.16 -25.17
C TYR A 127 11.85 5.36 -25.65
N ILE A 128 12.48 6.06 -24.72
CA ILE A 128 13.42 7.16 -25.00
C ILE A 128 14.66 6.99 -24.12
N GLU A 129 15.84 7.17 -24.72
CA GLU A 129 17.13 7.14 -24.03
C GLU A 129 17.71 8.53 -23.89
N ILE A 130 18.28 8.83 -22.72
CA ILE A 130 19.01 10.07 -22.45
C ILE A 130 20.40 9.69 -21.94
N PHE A 131 21.41 9.98 -22.74
CA PHE A 131 22.81 9.70 -22.41
C PHE A 131 23.46 10.89 -21.69
N TYR A 132 24.13 10.59 -20.59
CA TYR A 132 24.97 11.54 -19.84
C TYR A 132 26.42 11.12 -19.94
N VAL A 133 27.26 12.03 -20.44
CA VAL A 133 28.70 11.80 -20.60
C VAL A 133 29.47 12.66 -19.59
N PHE A 134 30.38 12.03 -18.84
CA PHE A 134 31.32 12.71 -17.95
C PHE A 134 32.24 13.69 -18.74
N PRO A 135 32.65 14.88 -18.23
CA PRO A 135 32.56 15.40 -16.86
C PRO A 135 31.44 16.43 -16.72
N GLN A 136 30.22 16.13 -17.14
CA GLN A 136 29.14 17.09 -16.94
C GLN A 136 28.62 17.01 -15.49
N THR A 137 28.45 18.18 -14.88
CA THR A 137 27.79 18.41 -13.57
C THR A 137 26.36 17.85 -13.48
N GLN A 138 25.86 17.25 -14.57
CA GLN A 138 24.54 16.68 -14.72
C GLN A 138 24.47 15.19 -14.33
N LEU A 139 25.56 14.54 -13.94
CA LEU A 139 25.48 13.13 -13.51
C LEU A 139 24.57 12.92 -12.29
N GLN A 140 24.39 13.94 -11.45
CA GLN A 140 23.42 13.90 -10.36
C GLN A 140 21.96 13.93 -10.83
N THR A 141 21.67 14.38 -12.06
CA THR A 141 20.28 14.62 -12.48
C THR A 141 19.52 13.32 -12.63
N CYS A 142 20.07 12.25 -13.21
CA CYS A 142 19.30 11.01 -13.36
C CYS A 142 18.73 10.52 -12.01
N ALA A 143 19.61 10.41 -11.01
CA ALA A 143 19.27 9.83 -9.71
C ALA A 143 18.41 10.76 -8.81
N GLN A 144 18.49 12.08 -9.01
CA GLN A 144 17.82 13.06 -8.15
C GLN A 144 16.64 13.75 -8.82
N ARG A 145 16.69 13.90 -10.14
CA ARG A 145 15.73 14.65 -10.95
C ARG A 145 15.76 14.16 -12.41
N SER A 146 15.05 13.07 -12.64
CA SER A 146 14.81 12.52 -13.97
C SER A 146 14.44 13.61 -14.98
N LEU A 147 15.02 13.50 -16.19
CA LEU A 147 14.65 14.31 -17.34
C LEU A 147 13.52 13.66 -18.16
N CYS A 148 13.12 12.42 -17.86
CA CYS A 148 12.06 11.71 -18.56
C CYS A 148 10.75 12.49 -18.62
N GLU A 149 10.31 13.12 -17.52
CA GLU A 149 9.08 13.92 -17.54
C GLU A 149 9.14 15.03 -18.59
N LYS A 150 10.25 15.78 -18.60
CA LYS A 150 10.46 16.88 -19.56
C LYS A 150 10.57 16.36 -20.99
N THR A 151 11.32 15.28 -21.21
CA THR A 151 11.57 14.71 -22.53
C THR A 151 10.32 14.04 -23.10
N CYS A 152 9.55 13.31 -22.30
CA CYS A 152 8.25 12.79 -22.72
C CYS A 152 7.28 13.94 -23.05
N ALA A 153 7.26 15.01 -22.24
CA ALA A 153 6.37 16.15 -22.47
C ALA A 153 6.67 16.88 -23.80
N THR A 154 7.94 16.95 -24.23
CA THR A 154 8.28 17.54 -25.55
C THR A 154 7.70 16.75 -26.74
N GLU A 155 7.39 15.48 -26.52
CA GLU A 155 6.76 14.59 -27.50
C GLU A 155 5.22 14.54 -27.35
N GLY A 156 4.64 15.34 -26.45
CA GLY A 156 3.21 15.28 -26.12
C GLY A 156 2.81 14.01 -25.35
N LEU A 157 3.77 13.37 -24.68
CA LEU A 157 3.59 12.14 -23.90
C LEU A 157 3.79 12.41 -22.40
N THR A 158 3.34 11.48 -21.56
CA THR A 158 3.57 11.49 -20.11
C THR A 158 4.55 10.40 -19.73
N SER A 159 5.58 10.73 -18.95
CA SER A 159 6.49 9.72 -18.38
C SER A 159 5.75 8.88 -17.34
N VAL A 160 5.85 7.56 -17.45
CA VAL A 160 5.22 6.59 -16.52
C VAL A 160 6.22 5.69 -15.83
N ARG A 161 7.45 5.64 -16.34
CA ARG A 161 8.58 4.92 -15.75
C ARG A 161 9.88 5.56 -16.22
N ASP A 162 10.82 5.63 -15.32
CA ASP A 162 12.19 6.09 -15.52
C ASP A 162 13.15 5.16 -14.77
N GLU A 163 14.26 4.79 -15.39
CA GLU A 163 15.34 4.03 -14.74
C GLU A 163 16.70 4.61 -15.10
N CYS A 164 17.61 4.60 -14.12
CA CYS A 164 18.96 5.11 -14.25
C CYS A 164 19.95 3.96 -14.22
N ILE A 165 20.74 3.83 -15.29
CA ILE A 165 21.73 2.78 -15.49
C ILE A 165 23.10 3.44 -15.68
N GLY A 166 24.04 3.16 -14.78
CA GLY A 166 25.44 3.56 -14.94
C GLY A 166 26.29 2.38 -15.42
N HIS A 167 27.22 2.65 -16.33
CA HIS A 167 28.23 1.71 -16.77
C HIS A 167 29.61 2.36 -16.67
N ALA A 168 30.53 1.69 -15.96
CA ALA A 168 31.90 2.11 -15.75
C ALA A 168 32.89 1.14 -16.42
N ASP A 169 33.67 1.67 -17.35
CA ASP A 169 34.86 0.99 -17.90
C ASP A 169 36.11 1.63 -17.27
N PHE A 170 36.76 0.85 -16.40
CA PHE A 170 37.92 1.31 -15.64
C PHE A 170 39.19 1.38 -16.48
N GLN A 171 39.31 0.58 -17.55
CA GLN A 171 40.45 0.65 -18.45
C GLN A 171 40.37 1.92 -19.31
N ALA A 172 39.18 2.26 -19.78
CA ALA A 172 38.92 3.47 -20.55
C ALA A 172 38.80 4.73 -19.68
N ASN A 173 38.72 4.57 -18.34
CA ASN A 173 38.37 5.63 -17.40
C ASN A 173 37.10 6.39 -17.85
N ASN A 174 36.12 5.64 -18.33
CA ASN A 174 34.89 6.16 -18.89
C ASN A 174 33.70 5.73 -18.03
N PHE A 175 32.84 6.69 -17.71
CA PHE A 175 31.59 6.43 -17.03
C PHE A 175 30.45 7.00 -17.87
N THR A 176 29.54 6.12 -18.26
CA THR A 176 28.32 6.48 -18.99
C THR A 176 27.13 6.26 -18.09
N LEU A 177 26.28 7.27 -17.96
CA LEU A 177 24.99 7.13 -17.30
C LEU A 177 23.90 7.25 -18.36
N LEU A 178 22.99 6.29 -18.38
CA LEU A 178 21.86 6.19 -19.26
C LEU A 178 20.60 6.32 -18.43
N GLU A 179 19.74 7.25 -18.82
CA GLU A 179 18.37 7.31 -18.32
C GLU A 179 17.42 6.77 -19.36
N GLN A 180 16.59 5.82 -18.94
CA GLN A 180 15.63 5.14 -19.76
C GLN A 180 14.24 5.61 -19.40
N CYS A 181 13.51 6.12 -20.38
CA CYS A 181 12.19 6.71 -20.19
C CYS A 181 11.12 5.91 -20.92
N CYS A 182 10.06 5.57 -20.20
CA CYS A 182 8.83 5.05 -20.78
C CYS A 182 7.76 6.13 -20.80
N CYS A 183 7.40 6.54 -22.01
CA CYS A 183 6.39 7.56 -22.25
C CYS A 183 5.10 6.93 -22.78
N VAL A 184 3.95 7.40 -22.32
CA VAL A 184 2.63 7.01 -22.88
C VAL A 184 1.87 8.22 -23.36
N THR A 185 0.98 8.01 -24.32
CA THR A 185 -0.02 9.03 -24.65
C THR A 185 -0.87 9.29 -23.41
N PRO A 186 -1.07 10.56 -23.01
CA PRO A 186 -1.92 10.88 -21.86
C PRO A 186 -3.30 10.27 -22.09
N SER A 187 -3.82 9.56 -21.08
CA SER A 187 -5.20 9.11 -21.15
C SER A 187 -6.11 10.34 -21.24
N PRO A 188 -7.18 10.31 -22.06
CA PRO A 188 -8.15 11.40 -22.06
C PRO A 188 -8.63 11.62 -20.63
N PRO A 189 -8.84 12.88 -20.22
CA PRO A 189 -9.31 13.17 -18.87
C PRO A 189 -10.57 12.35 -18.60
N PRO A 190 -10.73 11.78 -17.39
CA PRO A 190 -11.91 11.01 -17.05
C PRO A 190 -13.15 11.86 -17.35
N PRO A 191 -14.23 11.25 -17.88
CA PRO A 191 -15.45 11.99 -18.14
C PRO A 191 -15.85 12.72 -16.86
N SER A 192 -16.18 14.01 -16.98
CA SER A 192 -16.59 14.83 -15.85
C SER A 192 -17.63 14.06 -15.03
N PRO A 193 -17.47 13.92 -13.70
CA PRO A 193 -18.43 13.19 -12.89
C PRO A 193 -19.81 13.78 -13.13
N SER A 194 -20.81 12.91 -13.31
CA SER A 194 -22.19 13.36 -13.44
C SER A 194 -22.53 14.27 -12.26
N PRO A 195 -23.28 15.38 -12.48
CA PRO A 195 -23.64 16.27 -11.40
C PRO A 195 -24.27 15.45 -10.27
N PRO A 196 -23.87 15.70 -9.00
CA PRO A 196 -24.45 14.98 -7.89
C PRO A 196 -25.97 15.09 -7.95
N PRO A 197 -26.71 14.00 -7.67
CA PRO A 197 -28.17 14.06 -7.63
C PRO A 197 -28.59 15.19 -6.68
N PRO A 198 -29.69 15.90 -7.00
CA PRO A 198 -30.19 16.95 -6.13
C PRO A 198 -30.34 16.39 -4.71
N PRO A 199 -29.93 17.15 -3.68
CA PRO A 199 -30.02 16.68 -2.31
C PRO A 199 -31.44 16.22 -2.03
N PRO A 200 -31.62 15.05 -1.38
CA PRO A 200 -32.95 14.57 -1.01
C PRO A 200 -33.65 15.66 -0.20
N SER A 201 -34.94 15.86 -0.47
CA SER A 201 -35.76 16.82 0.27
C SER A 201 -35.58 16.59 1.77
N PRO A 202 -35.44 17.66 2.58
CA PRO A 202 -35.24 17.51 4.01
C PRO A 202 -36.36 16.64 4.59
N PRO A 203 -36.02 15.65 5.43
CA PRO A 203 -37.02 14.79 6.05
C PRO A 203 -38.02 15.66 6.82
N PRO A 204 -39.32 15.31 6.83
CA PRO A 204 -40.32 16.05 7.58
C PRO A 204 -39.87 16.18 9.04
N PRO A 205 -40.13 17.33 9.69
CA PRO A 205 -39.74 17.55 11.07
C PRO A 205 -40.27 16.40 11.93
N PRO A 206 -39.43 15.85 12.83
CA PRO A 206 -39.85 14.76 13.70
C PRO A 206 -41.12 15.19 14.45
N PRO A 207 -42.09 14.28 14.62
CA PRO A 207 -43.28 14.59 15.41
C PRO A 207 -42.85 15.06 16.80
N PRO A 208 -43.52 16.07 17.38
CA PRO A 208 -43.20 16.55 18.72
C PRO A 208 -43.18 15.35 19.66
N LEU A 209 -42.09 15.21 20.44
CA LEU A 209 -42.00 14.16 21.45
C LEU A 209 -43.26 14.24 22.30
N SER A 210 -44.12 13.22 22.19
CA SER A 210 -45.26 13.07 23.09
C SER A 210 -44.72 12.92 24.50
N ASN A 211 -44.83 14.00 25.28
CA ASN A 211 -44.71 13.92 26.72
C ASN A 211 -45.78 12.94 27.21
N ILE A 212 -45.43 12.05 28.15
CA ILE A 212 -46.37 11.07 28.73
C ILE A 212 -47.50 11.73 29.57
N CYS A 213 -47.45 13.05 29.71
CA CYS A 213 -48.45 13.86 30.38
C CYS A 213 -49.47 14.40 29.38
N GLN A 214 -50.72 13.96 29.52
CA GLN A 214 -51.81 14.40 28.64
C GLN A 214 -52.48 15.69 29.10
N SER A 215 -52.40 16.03 30.41
CA SER A 215 -53.02 17.25 30.92
C SER A 215 -51.99 18.39 31.00
N PRO A 216 -52.36 19.62 30.62
CA PRO A 216 -51.50 20.80 30.82
C PRO A 216 -51.21 21.11 32.29
N SER A 217 -51.97 20.53 33.22
CA SER A 217 -51.77 20.69 34.68
C SER A 217 -50.82 19.65 35.30
N ASP A 218 -50.43 18.63 34.53
CA ASP A 218 -49.48 17.62 34.98
C ASP A 218 -48.03 18.12 34.79
N LYS A 219 -47.12 17.71 35.69
CA LYS A 219 -45.69 18.06 35.61
C LYS A 219 -44.89 16.87 35.06
N TYR A 220 -44.01 17.15 34.10
CA TYR A 220 -43.16 16.17 33.44
C TYR A 220 -41.72 16.23 33.95
N PHE A 221 -41.11 15.07 34.20
CA PHE A 221 -39.70 14.95 34.63
C PHE A 221 -38.98 13.83 33.89
N GLU A 222 -37.68 14.02 33.66
CA GLU A 222 -36.77 13.00 33.12
C GLU A 222 -35.66 12.67 34.12
N LEU A 223 -35.36 11.38 34.27
CA LEU A 223 -34.40 10.85 35.21
C LEU A 223 -33.54 9.79 34.52
N HIS A 224 -32.23 9.80 34.78
CA HIS A 224 -31.35 8.72 34.38
C HIS A 224 -31.23 7.73 35.54
N SER A 225 -31.94 6.60 35.45
CA SER A 225 -31.89 5.52 36.45
C SER A 225 -32.14 4.18 35.79
N SER A 226 -31.83 3.08 36.49
CA SER A 226 -32.21 1.74 36.01
C SER A 226 -33.75 1.66 35.84
N CYS A 227 -34.23 0.84 34.89
CA CYS A 227 -35.68 0.65 34.75
C CYS A 227 -36.32 -0.01 35.98
N GLY A 228 -35.54 -0.76 36.78
CA GLY A 228 -36.01 -1.37 38.04
C GLY A 228 -36.38 -0.32 39.09
N ASP A 229 -35.66 0.80 39.12
CA ASP A 229 -35.85 1.87 40.10
C ASP A 229 -36.78 3.00 39.62
N CYS A 230 -37.19 2.93 38.35
CA CYS A 230 -37.89 3.99 37.64
C CYS A 230 -39.15 4.48 38.37
N LEU A 231 -40.01 3.53 38.78
CA LEU A 231 -41.25 3.84 39.47
C LEU A 231 -41.00 4.42 40.87
N GLY A 232 -39.98 3.92 41.58
CA GLY A 232 -39.59 4.42 42.89
C GLY A 232 -39.11 5.87 42.81
N ASN A 233 -38.25 6.17 41.85
CA ASN A 233 -37.73 7.51 41.62
C ASN A 233 -38.84 8.49 41.20
N CYS A 234 -39.75 8.08 40.30
CA CYS A 234 -40.93 8.88 39.96
C CYS A 234 -41.80 9.17 41.19
N LYS A 235 -42.06 8.16 42.04
CA LYS A 235 -42.83 8.34 43.28
C LYS A 235 -42.17 9.33 44.23
N SER A 236 -40.86 9.22 44.40
CA SER A 236 -40.09 10.13 45.26
C SER A 236 -40.21 11.58 44.79
N ILE A 237 -40.03 11.83 43.49
CA ILE A 237 -40.08 13.19 42.92
C ILE A 237 -41.50 13.77 42.94
N CYS A 238 -42.51 12.99 42.55
CA CYS A 238 -43.88 13.48 42.62
C CYS A 238 -44.29 13.78 44.07
N SER A 239 -43.90 12.94 45.03
CA SER A 239 -44.21 13.16 46.45
C SER A 239 -43.53 14.42 47.00
N ALA A 240 -42.28 14.69 46.61
CA ALA A 240 -41.58 15.93 46.96
C ALA A 240 -42.28 17.19 46.45
N LEU A 241 -43.10 17.06 45.39
CA LEU A 241 -43.90 18.15 44.82
C LEU A 241 -45.33 18.21 45.38
N GLY A 242 -45.67 17.37 46.36
CA GLY A 242 -47.05 17.22 46.86
C GLY A 242 -48.01 16.65 45.81
N SER A 243 -47.50 15.85 44.87
CA SER A 243 -48.25 15.26 43.75
C SER A 243 -48.16 13.72 43.77
N SER A 244 -49.06 13.06 43.04
CA SER A 244 -49.01 11.60 42.82
C SER A 244 -48.51 11.27 41.42
N VAL A 245 -47.82 10.13 41.26
CA VAL A 245 -47.41 9.65 39.92
C VAL A 245 -48.66 9.26 39.14
N LYS A 246 -48.89 9.91 38.00
CA LYS A 246 -49.94 9.59 37.04
C LYS A 246 -49.53 8.50 36.07
N SER A 247 -48.34 8.65 35.51
CA SER A 247 -47.74 7.73 34.54
C SER A 247 -46.22 7.75 34.65
N SER A 248 -45.59 6.63 34.36
CA SER A 248 -44.13 6.52 34.27
C SER A 248 -43.76 5.63 33.09
N LYS A 249 -42.72 6.00 32.34
CA LYS A 249 -42.22 5.24 31.19
C LYS A 249 -40.70 5.12 31.28
N CYS A 250 -40.18 3.90 31.22
CA CYS A 250 -38.74 3.68 31.08
C CYS A 250 -38.40 3.38 29.61
N THR A 251 -37.36 3.99 29.09
CA THR A 251 -36.84 3.73 27.75
C THR A 251 -35.35 3.39 27.84
N LEU A 252 -34.97 2.21 27.37
CA LEU A 252 -33.56 1.83 27.23
C LEU A 252 -32.97 2.56 26.04
N ARG A 253 -31.97 3.42 26.27
CA ARG A 253 -31.17 4.02 25.21
C ARG A 253 -29.90 3.21 25.00
N LEU A 254 -29.81 2.59 23.83
CA LEU A 254 -28.59 1.95 23.34
C LEU A 254 -27.58 3.05 22.97
N SER A 255 -26.90 3.59 23.97
CA SER A 255 -25.89 4.64 23.78
C SER A 255 -24.50 3.98 23.77
N ARG A 256 -24.01 3.59 22.58
CA ARG A 256 -22.67 3.01 22.34
C ARG A 256 -22.45 1.63 23.01
N PRO A 257 -21.47 0.82 22.56
CA PRO A 257 -21.64 -0.65 22.54
C PRO A 257 -21.58 -1.38 23.89
N ILE A 258 -21.47 -0.70 25.05
CA ILE A 258 -21.17 -1.39 26.33
C ILE A 258 -21.96 -0.88 27.54
N LEU A 259 -22.74 0.21 27.45
CA LEU A 259 -23.50 0.73 28.60
C LEU A 259 -24.96 1.06 28.21
N SER A 260 -25.89 0.22 28.66
CA SER A 260 -27.33 0.49 28.54
C SER A 260 -27.72 1.59 29.53
N SER A 261 -27.93 2.82 29.05
CA SER A 261 -28.51 3.87 29.88
C SER A 261 -30.04 3.83 29.77
N ALA A 262 -30.72 3.80 30.91
CA ALA A 262 -32.18 3.88 30.97
C ALA A 262 -32.61 5.32 31.26
N LEU A 263 -33.59 5.80 30.48
CA LEU A 263 -34.24 7.09 30.65
C LEU A 263 -35.65 6.86 31.22
N CYS A 264 -35.89 7.40 32.40
CA CYS A 264 -37.16 7.36 33.09
C CYS A 264 -37.90 8.69 32.90
N GLN A 265 -39.11 8.59 32.36
CA GLN A 265 -40.01 9.72 32.18
C GLN A 265 -41.13 9.59 33.21
N CYS A 266 -41.36 10.64 34.00
CA CYS A 266 -42.36 10.67 35.06
C CYS A 266 -43.40 11.76 34.79
N CYS A 267 -44.68 11.44 35.00
CA CYS A 267 -45.77 12.40 34.98
C CYS A 267 -46.40 12.50 36.37
N CYS A 268 -46.38 13.68 36.96
CA CYS A 268 -46.96 13.95 38.29
C CYS A 268 -48.27 14.72 38.14
N THR A 269 -49.34 14.23 38.74
CA THR A 269 -50.62 14.95 38.81
C THR A 269 -50.72 15.74 40.10
N THR A 270 -50.98 17.04 39.96
CA THR A 270 -51.25 17.95 41.07
C THR A 270 -52.61 17.58 41.68
N PRO A 271 -52.73 17.44 43.01
CA PRO A 271 -54.02 17.21 43.64
C PRO A 271 -54.96 18.37 43.33
N PRO A 272 -56.27 18.12 43.16
CA PRO A 272 -57.24 19.20 43.05
C PRO A 272 -57.17 20.08 44.30
N PRO A 273 -57.33 21.42 44.15
CA PRO A 273 -57.36 22.31 45.31
C PRO A 273 -58.44 21.86 46.29
N PRO A 274 -58.20 21.97 47.61
CA PRO A 274 -59.22 21.62 48.60
C PRO A 274 -60.49 22.42 48.33
N PRO A 275 -61.68 21.82 48.50
CA PRO A 275 -62.93 22.54 48.34
C PRO A 275 -62.93 23.76 49.26
N PRO A 276 -63.48 24.91 48.81
CA PRO A 276 -63.53 26.12 49.62
C PRO A 276 -64.24 25.82 50.95
N PRO A 277 -63.79 26.42 52.09
CA PRO A 277 -64.43 26.23 53.38
C PRO A 277 -65.93 26.50 53.26
N GLY A 278 -66.76 25.48 53.52
CA GLY A 278 -68.21 25.62 53.48
C GLY A 278 -68.63 26.75 54.42
N ILE A 279 -69.37 27.71 53.89
CA ILE A 279 -69.93 28.81 54.68
C ILE A 279 -70.86 28.17 55.73
N PRO A 280 -70.59 28.30 57.05
CA PRO A 280 -71.51 27.83 58.06
C PRO A 280 -72.85 28.57 57.90
N THR A 281 -73.93 27.79 57.84
CA THR A 281 -75.32 28.27 57.71
C THR A 281 -75.88 28.68 59.07
#